data_AF-F4HKT8-F1
#
_entry.id   AF-F4HKT8-F1
#
_cell.length_a   1.000
_cell.length_b   1.000
_cell.length_c   1.000
_cell.angle_alpha   90.00
_cell.angle_beta   90.00
_cell.angle_gamma   90.00
#
_symmetry.space_group_name_H-M   'P 1'
#
loop_
_entity.id
_entity.type
_entity.pdbx_description
1 polymer ?
#
loop_
_entity_poly.entity_id
_entity_poly.type
_entity_poly.pdbx_seq_one_letter_code
_entity_poly.pdbx_strand_id
1 'polypeptide(L)'
;MERLLTPRQVAEILGVSFITIKRWIYSGKIKAVKLPTGKWRIPESEVKRILGEKPPEETRAVIYARVSSSDQRKDLERQVEYLTNYCSAKGYKLVQVITDVASGLNTRRRGLQKLFKLVSEREVDVVLVTYKDRLTRFGYEYLEYFFHQFGVRIEAIHGEEKKNAQQEFVEDLIAIVTSFAGKLYGARSHKKKKLVQGFKQLLKEVEGE
;
A
#
# COMPACT_ATOMS: atom_id res chain seq x y z
N MET A 1 27.82 -2.73 -5.19
CA MET A 1 28.61 -2.69 -6.44
C MET A 1 28.02 -3.72 -7.39
N GLU A 2 27.61 -3.29 -8.58
CA GLU A 2 26.98 -4.18 -9.56
C GLU A 2 28.01 -5.09 -10.23
N ARG A 3 27.68 -6.36 -10.44
CA ARG A 3 28.58 -7.34 -11.08
C ARG A 3 28.62 -7.07 -12.59
N LEU A 4 29.83 -6.89 -13.11
CA LEU A 4 30.09 -6.64 -14.52
C LEU A 4 30.55 -7.93 -15.21
N LEU A 5 29.72 -8.46 -16.12
CA LEU A 5 29.97 -9.70 -16.84
C LEU A 5 30.66 -9.45 -18.17
N THR A 6 31.45 -10.43 -18.60
CA THR A 6 32.05 -10.43 -19.95
C THR A 6 30.99 -10.79 -21.00
N PRO A 7 31.10 -10.29 -22.24
CA PRO A 7 30.17 -10.67 -23.30
C PRO A 7 30.13 -12.18 -23.60
N ARG A 8 31.20 -12.92 -23.27
CA ARG A 8 31.23 -14.40 -23.33
C ARG A 8 30.36 -15.05 -22.26
N GLN A 9 30.48 -14.60 -21.01
CA GLN A 9 29.62 -15.09 -19.92
C GLN A 9 28.15 -14.79 -20.19
N VAL A 10 27.84 -13.62 -20.75
CA VAL A 10 26.47 -13.27 -21.12
C VAL A 10 25.93 -14.13 -22.27
N ALA A 11 26.78 -14.47 -23.24
CA ALA A 11 26.42 -15.38 -24.33
C ALA A 11 26.05 -16.78 -23.80
N GLU A 12 26.83 -17.30 -22.84
CA GLU A 12 26.55 -18.59 -22.16
C GLU A 12 25.25 -18.55 -21.36
N ILE A 13 25.02 -17.48 -20.58
CA ILE A 13 23.81 -17.31 -19.75
C ILE A 13 22.55 -17.19 -20.62
N LEU A 14 22.62 -16.45 -21.72
CA LEU A 14 21.48 -16.20 -22.61
C LEU A 14 21.27 -17.31 -23.65
N GLY A 15 22.16 -18.30 -23.74
CA GLY A 15 22.09 -19.36 -24.75
C GLY A 15 22.24 -18.87 -26.18
N VAL A 16 22.93 -17.74 -26.41
CA VAL A 16 23.11 -17.13 -27.74
C VAL A 16 24.57 -17.05 -28.14
N SER A 17 24.85 -16.96 -29.44
CA SER A 17 26.23 -16.76 -29.94
C SER A 17 26.83 -15.44 -29.46
N PHE A 18 28.15 -15.44 -29.18
CA PHE A 18 28.93 -14.24 -28.88
C PHE A 18 28.75 -13.13 -29.93
N ILE A 19 28.58 -13.51 -31.20
CA ILE A 19 28.36 -12.56 -32.31
C ILE A 19 27.03 -11.81 -32.11
N THR A 20 25.99 -12.50 -31.64
CA THR A 20 24.68 -11.92 -31.35
C THR A 20 24.78 -10.88 -30.25
N ILE A 21 25.50 -11.19 -29.16
CA ILE A 21 25.75 -10.23 -28.07
C ILE A 21 26.51 -8.99 -28.58
N LYS A 22 27.55 -9.20 -29.39
CA LYS A 22 28.33 -8.09 -29.97
C LYS A 22 27.44 -7.19 -30.85
N ARG A 23 26.59 -7.79 -31.69
CA ARG A 23 25.61 -7.07 -32.53
C ARG A 23 24.63 -6.28 -31.68
N TRP A 24 24.14 -6.87 -30.58
CA TRP A 24 23.21 -6.19 -29.68
C TRP A 24 23.84 -4.99 -28.96
N ILE A 25 25.11 -5.08 -28.53
CA ILE A 25 25.86 -3.94 -27.98
C ILE A 25 25.97 -2.81 -29.01
N TYR A 26 26.39 -3.11 -30.25
CA TYR A 26 26.53 -2.08 -31.28
C TYR A 26 25.20 -1.47 -31.72
N SER A 27 24.12 -2.24 -31.71
CA SER A 27 22.77 -1.77 -32.02
C SER A 27 22.09 -1.03 -30.87
N GLY A 28 22.71 -0.95 -29.69
CA GLY A 28 22.13 -0.32 -28.49
C GLY A 28 21.03 -1.15 -27.80
N LYS A 29 20.77 -2.39 -28.23
CA LYS A 29 19.81 -3.30 -27.58
C LYS A 29 20.27 -3.77 -26.19
N ILE A 30 21.59 -3.78 -25.96
CA ILE A 30 22.22 -4.05 -24.67
C ILE A 30 23.03 -2.83 -24.26
N LYS A 31 22.74 -2.27 -23.09
CA LYS A 31 23.58 -1.30 -22.39
C LYS A 31 24.82 -2.01 -21.86
N ALA A 32 25.96 -1.72 -22.49
CA ALA A 32 27.26 -2.19 -22.03
C ALA A 32 28.13 -1.00 -21.62
N VAL A 33 28.93 -1.20 -20.59
CA VAL A 33 29.93 -0.23 -20.12
C VAL A 33 31.26 -0.55 -20.78
N LYS A 34 31.89 0.46 -21.38
CA LYS A 34 33.25 0.33 -21.92
C LYS A 34 34.24 0.74 -20.83
N LEU A 35 35.11 -0.19 -20.40
CA LEU A 35 36.17 0.15 -19.45
C LEU A 35 37.22 1.05 -20.10
N PRO A 36 38.03 1.76 -19.29
CA PRO A 36 39.22 2.48 -19.76
C PRO A 36 40.17 1.58 -20.58
N THR A 37 40.14 0.27 -20.35
CA THR A 37 40.90 -0.76 -21.08
C THR A 37 40.31 -1.10 -22.46
N GLY A 38 39.26 -0.41 -22.91
CA GLY A 38 38.61 -0.62 -24.21
C GLY A 38 37.71 -1.85 -24.31
N LYS A 39 37.66 -2.69 -23.27
CA LYS A 39 36.83 -3.90 -23.20
C LYS A 39 35.41 -3.57 -22.77
N TRP A 40 34.43 -4.23 -23.40
CA TRP A 40 33.03 -4.15 -23.02
C TRP A 40 32.73 -5.04 -21.81
N ARG A 41 31.89 -4.53 -20.91
CA ARG A 41 31.24 -5.28 -19.84
C ARG A 41 29.74 -5.02 -19.86
N ILE A 42 28.98 -6.05 -19.58
CA ILE A 42 27.52 -5.99 -19.49
C ILE A 42 27.15 -6.10 -18.01
N PRO A 43 26.39 -5.15 -17.46
CA PRO A 43 25.89 -5.27 -16.09
C PRO A 43 24.97 -6.48 -15.93
N GLU A 44 25.02 -7.16 -14.80
CA GLU A 44 24.16 -8.33 -14.55
C GLU A 44 22.66 -8.00 -14.64
N SER A 45 22.24 -6.78 -14.26
CA SER A 45 20.86 -6.30 -14.40
C SER A 45 20.36 -6.32 -15.85
N GLU A 46 21.26 -6.05 -16.80
CA GLU A 46 20.96 -6.01 -18.22
C GLU A 46 20.73 -7.43 -18.78
N VAL A 47 21.47 -8.40 -18.27
CA VAL A 47 21.33 -9.82 -18.66
C VAL A 47 20.01 -10.37 -18.15
N LYS A 48 19.66 -10.09 -16.89
CA LYS A 48 18.36 -10.46 -16.30
C LYS A 48 17.20 -9.88 -17.11
N ARG A 49 17.27 -8.58 -17.44
CA ARG A 49 16.25 -7.93 -18.29
C ARG A 49 15.97 -8.67 -19.60
N ILE A 50 16.99 -9.25 -20.22
CA ILE A 50 16.88 -9.96 -21.52
C ILE A 50 16.36 -11.38 -21.35
N LEU A 51 16.65 -12.04 -20.22
CA LEU A 51 16.09 -13.34 -19.86
C LEU A 51 14.58 -13.29 -19.57
N GLY A 52 13.96 -12.10 -19.58
CA GLY A 52 12.56 -11.93 -19.16
C GLY A 52 12.38 -12.02 -17.64
N GLU A 53 13.45 -12.31 -16.90
CA GLU A 53 13.57 -11.96 -15.50
C GLU A 53 13.66 -10.44 -15.45
N LYS A 54 12.50 -9.78 -15.35
CA LYS A 54 12.46 -8.36 -14.98
C LYS A 54 13.55 -8.14 -13.92
N PRO A 55 14.41 -7.12 -14.03
CA PRO A 55 15.21 -6.73 -12.87
C PRO A 55 14.25 -6.68 -11.69
N PRO A 56 14.62 -7.07 -10.45
CA PRO A 56 13.70 -6.95 -9.34
C PRO A 56 13.19 -5.50 -9.37
N GLU A 57 11.97 -5.30 -9.88
CA GLU A 57 11.42 -3.97 -10.05
C GLU A 57 11.40 -3.47 -8.62
N GLU A 58 12.08 -2.35 -8.36
CA GLU A 58 12.06 -1.73 -7.04
C GLU A 58 10.59 -1.69 -6.65
N THR A 59 10.17 -2.53 -5.71
CA THR A 59 8.75 -2.80 -5.50
C THR A 59 8.13 -1.48 -5.08
N ARG A 60 7.24 -0.95 -5.90
CA ARG A 60 6.70 0.39 -5.71
C ARG A 60 5.67 0.32 -4.62
N ALA A 61 6.00 0.87 -3.47
CA ALA A 61 5.12 0.88 -2.32
C ALA A 61 4.43 2.23 -2.19
N VAL A 62 3.15 2.19 -1.82
CA VAL A 62 2.40 3.35 -1.33
C VAL A 62 2.02 3.09 0.12
N ILE A 63 2.21 4.09 0.97
CA ILE A 63 1.81 4.04 2.37
C ILE A 63 0.42 4.65 2.49
N TYR A 64 -0.51 3.94 3.13
CA TYR A 64 -1.81 4.47 3.49
C TYR A 64 -2.02 4.44 5.01
N ALA A 65 -2.17 5.61 5.61
CA ALA A 65 -2.41 5.75 7.05
C ALA A 65 -3.69 6.55 7.34
N ARG A 66 -4.39 6.18 8.42
CA ARG A 66 -5.68 6.79 8.78
C ARG A 66 -5.88 6.90 10.28
N VAL A 67 -6.53 7.99 10.67
CA VAL A 67 -7.09 8.22 12.02
C VAL A 67 -8.54 8.71 11.92
N SER A 68 -9.35 8.49 12.96
CA SER A 68 -10.75 8.91 12.98
C SER A 68 -10.91 10.40 13.32
N SER A 69 -10.06 10.92 14.21
CA SER A 69 -10.06 12.31 14.66
C SER A 69 -8.74 13.04 14.38
N SER A 70 -8.80 14.36 14.19
CA SER A 70 -7.63 15.23 14.07
C SER A 70 -6.75 15.22 15.32
N ASP A 71 -7.32 14.93 16.48
CA ASP A 71 -6.59 14.90 17.76
C ASP A 71 -5.57 13.74 17.80
N GLN A 72 -5.75 12.75 16.92
CA GLN A 72 -4.88 11.59 16.77
C GLN A 72 -3.74 11.84 15.76
N ARG A 73 -3.43 13.10 15.41
CA ARG A 73 -2.38 13.42 14.42
C ARG A 73 -1.01 12.85 14.77
N LYS A 74 -0.64 12.81 16.05
CA LYS A 74 0.61 12.18 16.52
C LYS A 74 0.65 10.67 16.22
N ASP A 75 -0.49 10.00 16.33
CA ASP A 75 -0.61 8.58 16.00
C ASP A 75 -0.51 8.36 14.48
N LEU A 76 -1.08 9.26 13.68
CA LEU A 76 -0.93 9.24 12.22
C LEU A 76 0.55 9.35 11.79
N GLU A 77 1.30 10.27 12.41
CA GLU A 77 2.73 10.46 12.15
C GLU A 77 3.54 9.20 12.50
N ARG A 78 3.28 8.59 13.67
CA ARG A 78 3.91 7.32 14.06
C ARG A 78 3.62 6.19 13.09
N GLN A 79 2.38 6.08 12.59
CA GLN A 79 2.02 5.08 11.58
C GLN A 79 2.82 5.28 10.29
N VAL A 80 2.93 6.53 9.82
CA VAL A 80 3.70 6.85 8.60
C VAL A 80 5.19 6.53 8.79
N GLU A 81 5.77 6.92 9.92
CA GLU A 81 7.18 6.65 10.23
C GLU A 81 7.47 5.15 10.29
N TYR A 82 6.65 4.38 11.00
CA TYR A 82 6.77 2.93 11.10
C TYR A 82 6.69 2.25 9.72
N LEU A 83 5.71 2.63 8.89
CA LEU A 83 5.55 2.09 7.54
C LEU A 83 6.69 2.52 6.61
N THR A 84 7.25 3.71 6.79
CA THR A 84 8.40 4.21 6.02
C THR A 84 9.66 3.43 6.34
N ASN A 85 9.90 3.15 7.63
CA ASN A 85 11.00 2.31 8.08
C ASN A 85 10.87 0.87 7.55
N TYR A 86 9.66 0.31 7.60
CA TYR A 86 9.38 -1.00 7.03
C TYR A 86 9.62 -1.04 5.51
N CYS A 87 9.11 -0.04 4.78
CA CYS A 87 9.32 0.12 3.34
C CYS A 87 10.81 0.13 2.99
N SER A 88 11.59 0.88 3.76
CA SER A 88 13.04 1.01 3.57
C SER A 88 13.77 -0.30 3.90
N ALA A 89 13.39 -0.97 4.98
CA ALA A 89 13.97 -2.27 5.39
C ALA A 89 13.71 -3.39 4.37
N LYS A 90 12.56 -3.35 3.68
CA LYS A 90 12.21 -4.28 2.59
C LYS A 90 12.87 -3.93 1.25
N GLY A 91 13.50 -2.76 1.13
CA GLY A 91 14.05 -2.27 -0.14
C GLY A 91 12.96 -1.86 -1.14
N TYR A 92 11.76 -1.53 -0.67
CA TYR A 92 10.69 -1.04 -1.51
C TYR A 92 10.91 0.44 -1.83
N LYS A 93 10.56 0.85 -3.05
CA LYS A 93 10.57 2.26 -3.46
C LYS A 93 9.27 2.92 -3.02
N LEU A 94 9.37 3.85 -2.08
CA LEU A 94 8.22 4.64 -1.65
C LEU A 94 7.83 5.61 -2.77
N VAL A 95 6.66 5.39 -3.39
CA VAL A 95 6.08 6.27 -4.41
C VAL A 95 5.41 7.47 -3.76
N GLN A 96 4.55 7.19 -2.78
CA GLN A 96 3.76 8.22 -2.12
C GLN A 96 3.31 7.80 -0.72
N VAL A 97 3.13 8.78 0.15
CA VAL A 97 2.44 8.63 1.44
C VAL A 97 1.07 9.30 1.32
N ILE A 98 0.02 8.55 1.63
CA ILE A 98 -1.37 9.01 1.60
C ILE A 98 -1.93 8.91 3.02
N THR A 99 -2.56 10.00 3.47
CA THR A 99 -3.18 10.06 4.80
C THR A 99 -4.63 10.54 4.72
N ASP A 100 -5.47 10.04 5.64
CA ASP A 100 -6.84 10.50 5.83
C ASP A 100 -7.15 10.70 7.33
N VAL A 101 -7.92 11.76 7.62
CA VAL A 101 -8.54 12.00 8.93
C VAL A 101 -10.05 11.84 8.76
N ALA A 102 -10.54 10.62 8.94
CA ALA A 102 -11.93 10.24 8.78
C ALA A 102 -12.18 8.83 9.32
N SER A 103 -13.44 8.54 9.67
CA SER A 103 -13.89 7.18 10.01
C SER A 103 -13.63 6.20 8.85
N GLY A 104 -13.31 4.95 9.21
CA GLY A 104 -13.13 3.85 8.27
C GLY A 104 -14.40 3.46 7.50
N LEU A 105 -15.58 3.94 7.94
CA LEU A 105 -16.86 3.77 7.26
C LEU A 105 -17.07 4.73 6.08
N ASN A 106 -16.32 5.84 6.04
CA ASN A 106 -16.49 6.83 4.98
C ASN A 106 -15.79 6.38 3.70
N THR A 107 -16.52 6.02 2.65
CA THR A 107 -15.94 5.56 1.38
C THR A 107 -15.49 6.70 0.45
N ARG A 108 -15.85 7.96 0.75
CA ARG A 108 -15.55 9.15 -0.07
C ARG A 108 -14.30 9.92 0.43
N ARG A 109 -13.46 9.26 1.21
CA ARG A 109 -12.18 9.79 1.71
C ARG A 109 -11.26 10.20 0.56
N ARG A 110 -10.68 11.41 0.60
CA ARG A 110 -9.85 11.94 -0.49
C ARG A 110 -8.57 11.12 -0.67
N GLY A 111 -7.95 10.67 0.42
CA GLY A 111 -6.76 9.81 0.36
C GLY A 111 -7.10 8.44 -0.25
N LEU A 112 -8.16 7.80 0.21
CA LEU A 112 -8.62 6.52 -0.35
C LEU A 112 -8.91 6.62 -1.86
N GLN A 113 -9.56 7.69 -2.33
CA GLN A 113 -9.81 7.91 -3.76
C GLN A 113 -8.51 8.08 -4.56
N LYS A 114 -7.50 8.77 -4.00
CA LYS A 114 -6.16 8.85 -4.61
C LYS A 114 -5.48 7.48 -4.66
N LEU A 115 -5.62 6.67 -3.62
CA LEU A 115 -5.08 5.32 -3.58
C LEU A 115 -5.68 4.45 -4.70
N PHE A 116 -7.01 4.49 -4.89
CA PHE A 116 -7.66 3.80 -6.00
C PHE A 116 -7.12 4.23 -7.36
N LYS A 117 -6.88 5.53 -7.54
CA LYS A 117 -6.32 6.07 -8.78
C LYS A 117 -4.94 5.47 -9.07
N LEU A 118 -4.02 5.52 -8.10
CA LEU A 118 -2.67 4.94 -8.23
C LEU A 118 -2.70 3.44 -8.55
N VAL A 119 -3.60 2.69 -7.92
CA VAL A 119 -3.79 1.26 -8.18
C VAL A 119 -4.31 1.03 -9.60
N SER A 120 -5.31 1.80 -10.04
CA SER A 120 -5.89 1.67 -11.38
C SER A 120 -4.91 2.04 -12.50
N GLU A 121 -4.03 3.01 -12.24
CA GLU A 121 -2.96 3.45 -13.17
C GLU A 121 -1.72 2.55 -13.11
N ARG A 122 -1.72 1.52 -12.24
CA ARG A 122 -0.61 0.58 -12.02
C ARG A 122 0.70 1.28 -11.67
N GLU A 123 0.61 2.38 -10.93
CA GLU A 123 1.77 3.15 -10.46
C GLU A 123 2.45 2.52 -9.24
N VAL A 124 1.77 1.60 -8.57
CA VAL A 124 2.18 0.96 -7.32
C VAL A 124 2.00 -0.56 -7.43
N ASP A 125 2.83 -1.31 -6.71
CA ASP A 125 2.81 -2.78 -6.66
C ASP A 125 2.37 -3.28 -5.28
N VAL A 126 2.59 -2.48 -4.23
CA VAL A 126 2.24 -2.81 -2.85
C VAL A 126 1.60 -1.62 -2.14
N VAL A 127 0.52 -1.87 -1.41
CA VAL A 127 -0.08 -0.92 -0.46
C VAL A 127 0.28 -1.35 0.96
N LEU A 128 0.98 -0.48 1.68
CA LEU A 128 1.36 -0.69 3.07
C LEU A 128 0.35 -0.01 3.99
N VAL A 129 -0.20 -0.78 4.93
CA VAL A 129 -1.07 -0.30 6.00
C VAL A 129 -0.61 -0.90 7.33
N THR A 130 -0.89 -0.26 8.45
CA THR A 130 -0.61 -0.85 9.77
C THR A 130 -1.60 -1.97 10.08
N TYR A 131 -2.89 -1.69 10.00
CA TYR A 131 -3.96 -2.67 10.25
C TYR A 131 -5.02 -2.62 9.15
N LYS A 132 -5.74 -3.74 8.97
CA LYS A 132 -6.81 -3.85 7.96
C LYS A 132 -7.91 -2.78 8.14
N ASP A 133 -8.24 -2.46 9.39
CA ASP A 133 -9.25 -1.46 9.75
C ASP A 133 -8.85 -0.01 9.41
N ARG A 134 -7.56 0.25 9.17
CA ARG A 134 -7.07 1.56 8.70
C ARG A 134 -7.50 1.79 7.27
N LEU A 135 -7.48 0.75 6.44
CA LEU A 135 -7.95 0.84 5.06
C LEU A 135 -9.46 1.01 5.01
N THR A 136 -10.20 0.12 5.66
CA THR A 136 -11.67 0.16 5.69
C THR A 136 -12.22 -0.57 6.90
N ARG A 137 -13.38 -0.12 7.42
CA ARG A 137 -14.06 -0.81 8.52
C ARG A 137 -14.74 -2.09 8.07
N PHE A 138 -15.24 -2.11 6.83
CA PHE A 138 -15.88 -3.27 6.21
C PHE A 138 -15.42 -3.43 4.75
N GLY A 139 -15.51 -4.65 4.23
CA GLY A 139 -15.21 -4.93 2.83
C GLY A 139 -13.72 -4.90 2.50
N TYR A 140 -12.84 -5.18 3.48
CA TYR A 140 -11.40 -5.34 3.24
C TYR A 140 -11.14 -6.39 2.14
N GLU A 141 -11.83 -7.53 2.19
CA GLU A 141 -11.69 -8.61 1.21
C GLU A 141 -12.05 -8.17 -0.22
N TYR A 142 -13.07 -7.30 -0.37
CA TYR A 142 -13.42 -6.75 -1.68
C TYR A 142 -12.31 -5.82 -2.21
N LEU A 143 -11.68 -5.03 -1.34
CA LEU A 143 -10.56 -4.17 -1.72
C LEU A 143 -9.33 -4.98 -2.06
N GLU A 144 -9.04 -6.02 -1.29
CA GLU A 144 -7.92 -6.93 -1.52
C GLU A 144 -8.09 -7.65 -2.86
N TYR A 145 -9.27 -8.20 -3.13
CA TYR A 145 -9.59 -8.80 -4.42
C TYR A 145 -9.45 -7.79 -5.57
N PHE A 146 -9.99 -6.58 -5.41
CA PHE A 146 -9.90 -5.53 -6.42
C PHE A 146 -8.43 -5.15 -6.70
N PHE A 147 -7.62 -4.89 -5.67
CA PHE A 147 -6.20 -4.52 -5.85
C PHE A 147 -5.42 -5.66 -6.51
N HIS A 148 -5.72 -6.91 -6.14
CA HIS A 148 -5.09 -8.08 -6.73
C HIS A 148 -5.36 -8.18 -8.24
N GLN A 149 -6.53 -7.78 -8.74
CA GLN A 149 -6.81 -7.74 -10.19
C GLN A 149 -5.91 -6.75 -10.94
N PHE A 150 -5.40 -5.72 -10.27
CA PHE A 150 -4.44 -4.77 -10.83
C PHE A 150 -2.98 -5.18 -10.59
N GLY A 151 -2.74 -6.36 -10.00
CA GLY A 151 -1.40 -6.83 -9.63
C GLY A 151 -0.84 -6.15 -8.37
N VAL A 152 -1.71 -5.49 -7.59
CA VAL A 152 -1.32 -4.79 -6.36
C VAL A 152 -1.70 -5.64 -5.15
N ARG A 153 -0.74 -5.85 -4.24
CA ARG A 153 -0.98 -6.56 -2.98
C ARG A 153 -1.06 -5.60 -1.80
N ILE A 154 -1.85 -5.95 -0.80
CA ILE A 154 -1.99 -5.18 0.45
C ILE A 154 -1.17 -5.89 1.53
N GLU A 155 -0.25 -5.18 2.17
CA GLU A 155 0.50 -5.68 3.32
C GLU A 155 0.07 -4.93 4.58
N ALA A 156 -0.56 -5.65 5.52
CA ALA A 156 -0.91 -5.15 6.84
C ALA A 156 0.19 -5.50 7.85
N ILE A 157 0.92 -4.49 8.31
CA ILE A 157 2.05 -4.64 9.23
C ILE A 157 1.54 -4.30 10.63
N HIS A 158 1.11 -5.34 11.33
CA HIS A 158 0.63 -5.27 12.72
C HIS A 158 1.65 -4.52 13.56
N GLY A 159 1.31 -3.28 13.94
CA GLY A 159 2.13 -2.43 14.80
C GLY A 159 1.82 -2.68 16.28
N GLU A 160 2.14 -1.72 17.15
CA GLU A 160 1.65 -1.74 18.53
C GLU A 160 0.13 -1.46 18.56
N GLU A 161 -0.62 -2.18 19.40
CA GLU A 161 -2.06 -1.95 19.60
C GLU A 161 -2.30 -0.55 20.18
N LYS A 162 -3.30 0.15 19.64
CA LYS A 162 -3.59 1.53 20.03
C LYS A 162 -4.37 1.58 21.34
N LYS A 163 -3.96 2.48 22.24
CA LYS A 163 -4.76 2.91 23.40
C LYS A 163 -6.17 3.44 23.04
N ASN A 164 -6.37 3.93 21.81
CA ASN A 164 -7.63 4.55 21.36
C ASN A 164 -8.42 3.72 20.33
N ALA A 165 -8.03 2.47 20.06
CA ALA A 165 -8.75 1.63 19.09
C ALA A 165 -10.21 1.45 19.51
N GLN A 166 -10.46 1.16 20.79
CA GLN A 166 -11.80 0.93 21.35
C GLN A 166 -12.74 2.12 21.13
N GLN A 167 -12.28 3.35 21.39
CA GLN A 167 -13.08 4.56 21.17
C GLN A 167 -13.50 4.70 19.70
N GLU A 168 -12.60 4.44 18.76
CA GLU A 168 -12.90 4.47 17.34
C GLU A 168 -13.91 3.38 16.93
N PHE A 169 -13.86 2.20 17.55
CA PHE A 169 -14.90 1.15 17.39
C PHE A 169 -16.27 1.60 17.88
N VAL A 170 -16.34 2.21 19.06
CA VAL A 170 -17.58 2.73 19.62
C VAL A 170 -18.20 3.81 18.73
N GLU A 171 -17.40 4.77 18.25
CA GLU A 171 -17.85 5.83 17.36
C GLU A 171 -18.41 5.27 16.04
N ASP A 172 -17.71 4.32 15.42
CA ASP A 172 -18.17 3.68 14.20
C ASP A 172 -19.48 2.90 14.41
N LEU A 173 -19.61 2.21 15.54
CA LEU A 173 -20.83 1.45 15.86
C LEU A 173 -22.02 2.39 16.08
N ILE A 174 -21.82 3.50 16.79
CA ILE A 174 -22.83 4.56 16.93
C ILE A 174 -23.22 5.11 15.55
N ALA A 175 -22.26 5.31 14.65
CA ALA A 175 -22.52 5.80 13.29
C ALA A 175 -23.38 4.80 12.48
N ILE A 176 -23.09 3.51 12.57
CA ILE A 176 -23.87 2.43 11.94
C ILE A 176 -25.30 2.43 12.47
N VAL A 177 -25.48 2.37 13.79
CA VAL A 177 -26.80 2.37 14.44
C VAL A 177 -27.58 3.63 14.06
N THR A 178 -26.92 4.79 14.03
CA THR A 178 -27.55 6.06 13.63
C THR A 178 -28.03 6.04 12.18
N SER A 179 -27.25 5.45 11.27
CA SER A 179 -27.61 5.28 9.86
C SER A 179 -28.82 4.36 9.70
N PHE A 180 -28.82 3.19 10.34
CA PHE A 180 -29.95 2.26 10.33
C PHE A 180 -31.20 2.86 10.96
N ALA A 181 -31.08 3.52 12.12
CA ALA A 181 -32.20 4.20 12.77
C ALA A 181 -32.80 5.31 11.90
N GLY A 182 -31.97 6.01 11.12
CA GLY A 182 -32.42 6.98 10.13
C GLY A 182 -33.23 6.37 9.00
N LYS A 183 -32.85 5.17 8.52
CA LYS A 183 -33.60 4.42 7.49
C LYS A 183 -34.89 3.81 8.04
N LEU A 184 -34.86 3.27 9.25
CA LEU A 184 -36.01 2.61 9.88
C LEU A 184 -37.11 3.58 10.32
N TYR A 185 -36.72 4.69 10.95
CA TYR A 185 -37.68 5.59 11.61
C TYR A 185 -37.78 6.97 10.94
N GLY A 186 -36.95 7.25 9.93
CA GLY A 186 -36.84 8.56 9.30
C GLY A 186 -35.82 9.47 9.98
N ALA A 187 -35.16 10.32 9.20
CA ALA A 187 -33.99 11.09 9.62
C ALA A 187 -34.22 12.03 10.82
N ARG A 188 -35.46 12.54 10.98
CA ARG A 188 -35.88 13.50 12.01
C ARG A 188 -36.75 12.91 13.14
N SER A 189 -36.97 11.60 13.15
CA SER A 189 -37.89 10.98 14.11
C SER A 189 -37.36 10.99 15.54
N HIS A 190 -38.26 11.23 16.51
CA HIS A 190 -37.95 11.10 17.93
C HIS A 190 -37.54 9.66 18.31
N LYS A 191 -38.06 8.64 17.62
CA LYS A 191 -37.69 7.23 17.85
C LYS A 191 -36.21 6.97 17.55
N LYS A 192 -35.66 7.60 16.50
CA LYS A 192 -34.22 7.57 16.19
C LYS A 192 -33.40 8.17 17.34
N LYS A 193 -33.77 9.35 17.83
CA LYS A 193 -33.06 10.01 18.93
C LYS A 193 -33.05 9.12 20.18
N LYS A 194 -34.19 8.54 20.53
CA LYS A 194 -34.33 7.64 21.68
C LYS A 194 -33.44 6.39 21.53
N LEU A 195 -33.46 5.74 20.37
CA LEU A 195 -32.64 4.56 20.11
C LEU A 195 -31.14 4.87 20.21
N VAL A 196 -30.67 5.93 19.57
CA VAL A 196 -29.25 6.32 19.59
C VAL A 196 -28.80 6.74 20.99
N GLN A 197 -29.65 7.43 21.76
CA GLN A 197 -29.35 7.81 23.14
C GLN A 197 -29.30 6.60 24.08
N GLY A 198 -30.29 5.71 24.00
CA GLY A 198 -30.30 4.48 24.80
C GLY A 198 -29.10 3.59 24.48
N PHE A 199 -28.74 3.49 23.20
CA PHE A 199 -27.55 2.74 22.79
C PHE A 199 -26.24 3.34 23.32
N LYS A 200 -26.13 4.67 23.36
CA LYS A 200 -24.98 5.35 23.99
C LYS A 200 -24.91 5.15 25.50
N GLN A 201 -26.04 5.04 26.19
CA GLN A 201 -26.07 4.76 27.63
C GLN A 201 -25.61 3.33 27.91
N LEU A 202 -26.13 2.35 27.18
CA LEU A 202 -25.71 0.95 27.30
C LEU A 202 -24.20 0.77 27.10
N LEU A 203 -23.62 1.45 26.10
CA LEU A 203 -22.17 1.38 25.89
C LEU A 203 -21.37 1.94 27.06
N LYS A 204 -21.85 3.01 27.72
CA LYS A 204 -21.19 3.58 28.90
C LYS A 204 -21.32 2.70 30.13
N GLU A 205 -22.44 2.01 30.29
CA GLU A 205 -22.65 1.03 31.36
C GLU A 205 -21.67 -0.13 31.21
N VAL A 206 -21.51 -0.65 29.98
CA VAL A 206 -20.58 -1.76 29.69
C VAL A 206 -19.10 -1.35 29.75
N GLU A 207 -18.75 -0.10 29.45
CA GLU A 207 -17.37 0.41 29.64
C GLU A 207 -17.02 0.72 31.11
N GLY A 208 -18.02 0.82 31.98
CA GLY A 208 -17.85 1.15 33.40
C GLY A 208 -17.82 -0.06 34.35
N GLU A 209 -18.16 -1.25 33.87
CA GLU A 209 -18.01 -2.55 34.55
C GLU A 209 -16.64 -3.17 34.28
#